data_AF-A0A7C3Y778-F1
#
_entry.id   AF-A0A7C3Y778-F1
#
_cell.length_a   1.000
_cell.length_b   1.000
_cell.length_c   1.000
_cell.angle_alpha   90.00
_cell.angle_beta   90.00
_cell.angle_gamma   90.00
#
_symmetry.space_group_name_H-M   'P 1'
#
loop_
_entity.id
_entity.type
_entity.pdbx_description
1 polymer ?
#
loop_
_entity_poly.entity_id
_entity_poly.type
_entity_poly.pdbx_seq_one_letter_code
_entity_poly.pdbx_strand_id
1 'polypeptide(L)'
;MKRTSLKGFVGKCLENPWKEQKRFAMEVMEIQEIAEKLVARIERKIETLKSIEAQADEKIALLDGLISRWKRLQEGIPGKGEEREKDHNRDEVLALARKGFDAEQISRILDLPRGEVELILNLVH
;
A
#
# COMPACT_ATOMS: atom_id res chain seq x y z
N MET A 1 -19.28 -51.48 -80.10
CA MET A 1 -19.78 -50.46 -79.14
C MET A 1 -19.20 -50.75 -77.77
N LYS A 2 -18.24 -49.95 -77.30
CA LYS A 2 -17.62 -50.12 -75.97
C LYS A 2 -18.45 -49.33 -74.94
N ARG A 3 -19.10 -50.03 -74.01
CA ARG A 3 -19.70 -49.42 -72.81
C ARG A 3 -18.59 -49.25 -71.78
N THR A 4 -17.93 -48.09 -71.77
CA THR A 4 -16.93 -47.76 -70.75
C THR A 4 -17.55 -46.98 -69.60
N SER A 5 -17.67 -47.69 -68.48
CA SER A 5 -17.38 -47.24 -67.11
C SER A 5 -17.90 -45.87 -66.67
N LEU A 6 -19.18 -45.80 -66.31
CA LEU A 6 -19.72 -44.78 -65.39
C LEU A 6 -19.39 -45.08 -63.91
N LYS A 7 -18.76 -46.24 -63.61
CA LYS A 7 -18.45 -46.67 -62.24
C LYS A 7 -17.31 -45.88 -61.59
N GLY A 8 -16.45 -45.22 -62.37
CA GLY A 8 -15.31 -44.46 -61.84
C GLY A 8 -15.66 -43.05 -61.36
N PHE A 9 -16.74 -42.44 -61.86
CA PHE A 9 -17.06 -41.04 -61.58
C PHE A 9 -17.89 -40.88 -60.30
N VAL A 10 -18.84 -41.80 -60.06
CA VAL A 10 -19.71 -41.77 -58.87
C VAL A 10 -18.95 -42.09 -57.58
N GLY A 11 -17.84 -42.82 -57.65
CA GLY A 11 -17.02 -43.18 -56.49
C GLY A 11 -16.20 -42.02 -55.88
N LYS A 12 -15.92 -40.96 -56.65
CA LYS A 12 -15.19 -39.78 -56.16
C LYS A 12 -16.09 -38.72 -55.52
N CYS A 13 -17.38 -38.69 -55.86
CA CYS A 13 -18.34 -37.75 -55.27
C CYS A 13 -18.90 -38.22 -53.92
N LEU A 14 -18.43 -39.37 -53.40
CA LEU A 14 -18.81 -39.95 -52.11
C LEU A 14 -17.66 -39.87 -51.09
N GLU A 15 -16.84 -38.82 -51.15
CA GLU A 15 -16.19 -38.36 -49.93
C GLU A 15 -17.30 -37.94 -48.98
N ASN A 16 -17.54 -38.82 -48.01
CA ASN A 16 -18.74 -38.86 -47.21
C ASN A 16 -18.85 -37.54 -46.42
N PRO A 17 -19.81 -36.64 -46.72
CA PRO A 17 -19.91 -35.31 -46.08
C PRO A 17 -19.97 -35.40 -44.55
N TRP A 18 -20.58 -36.49 -44.08
CA TRP A 18 -20.69 -36.88 -42.69
C TRP A 18 -19.34 -37.14 -41.99
N LYS A 19 -18.28 -37.54 -42.71
CA LYS A 19 -16.93 -37.74 -42.14
C LYS A 19 -16.22 -36.43 -41.88
N GLU A 20 -16.29 -35.48 -42.82
CA GLU A 20 -15.69 -34.15 -42.64
C GLU A 20 -16.42 -33.36 -41.56
N GLN A 21 -17.75 -33.44 -41.56
CA GLN A 21 -18.57 -32.80 -40.53
C GLN A 21 -18.31 -33.37 -39.13
N LYS A 22 -18.05 -34.68 -39.02
CA LYS A 22 -17.65 -35.32 -37.76
C LYS A 22 -16.25 -34.91 -37.29
N ARG A 23 -15.30 -34.71 -38.21
CA ARG A 23 -13.96 -34.20 -37.88
C ARG A 23 -14.02 -32.77 -37.35
N PHE A 24 -14.73 -31.91 -38.08
CA PHE A 24 -14.95 -30.52 -37.66
C PHE A 24 -15.63 -30.45 -36.29
N ALA A 25 -16.63 -31.29 -36.04
CA ALA A 25 -17.29 -31.35 -34.74
C ALA A 25 -16.34 -31.75 -33.60
N MET A 26 -15.43 -32.71 -33.82
CA MET A 26 -14.41 -33.05 -32.81
C MET A 26 -13.44 -31.89 -32.58
N GLU A 27 -12.94 -31.26 -33.64
CA GLU A 27 -12.02 -30.12 -33.52
C GLU A 27 -12.67 -28.95 -32.76
N VAL A 28 -13.93 -28.64 -33.05
CA VAL A 28 -14.69 -27.61 -32.32
C VAL A 28 -14.86 -27.99 -30.85
N MET A 29 -15.14 -29.25 -30.53
CA MET A 29 -15.23 -29.71 -29.14
C MET A 29 -13.89 -29.59 -28.40
N GLU A 30 -12.78 -29.95 -29.04
CA GLU A 30 -11.44 -29.82 -28.46
C GLU A 30 -11.08 -28.35 -28.21
N ILE A 31 -11.35 -27.47 -29.18
CA ILE A 31 -11.15 -26.02 -29.03
C ILE A 31 -12.00 -25.49 -27.88
N GLN A 32 -13.25 -25.94 -27.76
CA GLN A 32 -14.13 -25.52 -26.69
C GLN A 32 -13.64 -25.97 -25.31
N GLU A 33 -13.18 -27.22 -25.18
CA GLU A 33 -12.58 -27.72 -23.93
C GLU A 33 -11.33 -26.91 -23.52
N ILE A 34 -10.48 -26.56 -24.50
CA ILE A 34 -9.32 -25.71 -24.26
C ILE A 34 -9.75 -24.31 -23.81
N ALA A 35 -10.75 -23.73 -24.48
CA ALA A 35 -11.27 -22.41 -24.16
C ALA A 35 -11.84 -22.37 -22.74
N GLU A 36 -12.64 -23.38 -22.34
CA GLU A 36 -13.18 -23.50 -20.98
C GLU A 36 -12.06 -23.59 -19.93
N LYS A 37 -11.03 -24.39 -20.19
CA LYS A 37 -9.85 -24.48 -19.29
C LYS A 37 -9.11 -23.15 -19.18
N LEU A 38 -8.99 -22.40 -20.27
CA LEU A 38 -8.36 -21.08 -20.28
C LEU A 38 -9.18 -20.06 -19.49
N VAL A 39 -10.51 -20.03 -19.68
CA VAL A 39 -11.41 -19.16 -18.93
C VAL A 39 -11.33 -19.48 -17.43
N ALA A 40 -11.45 -20.75 -17.04
CA ALA A 40 -11.33 -21.15 -15.64
C ALA A 40 -9.95 -20.83 -15.02
N ARG A 41 -8.89 -20.78 -15.84
CA ARG A 41 -7.57 -20.35 -15.39
C ARG A 41 -7.50 -18.83 -15.21
N ILE A 42 -8.14 -18.06 -16.08
CA ILE A 42 -8.23 -16.60 -15.97
C ILE A 42 -9.05 -16.21 -14.74
N GLU A 43 -10.20 -16.84 -14.51
CA GLU A 43 -11.05 -16.59 -13.36
C GLU A 43 -10.32 -16.82 -12.03
N ARG A 44 -9.58 -17.94 -11.92
CA ARG A 44 -8.73 -18.20 -10.74
C ARG A 44 -7.68 -17.11 -10.53
N LYS A 45 -7.06 -16.61 -11.61
CA LYS A 45 -6.09 -15.52 -11.52
C LYS A 45 -6.74 -14.21 -11.07
N ILE A 46 -7.93 -13.90 -11.59
CA ILE A 46 -8.71 -12.72 -11.16
C ILE A 46 -9.00 -12.82 -9.67
N GLU A 47 -9.42 -13.99 -9.18
CA GLU A 47 -9.71 -14.18 -7.76
C GLU A 47 -8.47 -13.99 -6.89
N THR A 48 -7.32 -14.54 -7.30
CA THR A 48 -6.07 -14.30 -6.58
C THR A 48 -5.66 -12.83 -6.56
N LEU A 49 -5.88 -12.10 -7.66
CA LEU A 49 -5.56 -10.68 -7.72
C LEU A 49 -6.46 -9.84 -6.81
N LYS A 50 -7.77 -10.14 -6.78
CA LYS A 50 -8.70 -9.50 -5.85
C LYS A 50 -8.32 -9.74 -4.39
N SER A 51 -7.88 -10.95 -4.05
CA SER A 51 -7.41 -11.26 -2.70
C SER A 51 -6.16 -10.44 -2.32
N ILE A 52 -5.21 -10.30 -3.25
CA ILE A 52 -4.01 -9.48 -3.04
C ILE A 52 -4.38 -7.99 -2.91
N GLU A 53 -5.29 -7.49 -3.73
CA GLU A 53 -5.80 -6.11 -3.67
C GLU A 53 -6.40 -5.82 -2.29
N ALA A 54 -7.28 -6.69 -1.79
CA ALA A 54 -7.88 -6.54 -0.47
C ALA A 54 -6.83 -6.52 0.66
N GLN A 55 -5.80 -7.37 0.57
CA GLN A 55 -4.70 -7.37 1.54
C GLN A 55 -3.84 -6.10 1.47
N ALA A 56 -3.68 -5.52 0.28
CA ALA A 56 -2.96 -4.27 0.12
C ALA A 56 -3.75 -3.10 0.73
N ASP A 57 -5.05 -3.03 0.47
CA ASP A 57 -5.94 -2.01 1.03
C ASP A 57 -5.96 -2.04 2.56
N GLU A 58 -6.03 -3.23 3.16
CA GLU A 58 -5.95 -3.40 4.63
C GLU A 58 -4.64 -2.84 5.19
N LYS A 59 -3.51 -3.15 4.54
CA LYS A 59 -2.19 -2.64 4.96
C LYS A 59 -2.07 -1.13 4.79
N ILE A 60 -2.60 -0.57 3.71
CA ILE A 60 -2.64 0.89 3.49
C ILE A 60 -3.42 1.56 4.62
N ALA A 61 -4.61 1.05 4.95
CA ALA A 61 -5.42 1.58 6.04
C ALA A 61 -4.71 1.54 7.40
N LEU A 62 -3.98 0.45 7.69
CA LEU A 62 -3.17 0.34 8.91
C LEU A 62 -2.03 1.37 8.95
N LEU A 63 -1.33 1.55 7.83
CA LEU A 63 -0.24 2.52 7.70
C LEU A 63 -0.74 3.96 7.82
N ASP A 64 -1.86 4.29 7.19
CA ASP A 64 -2.50 5.61 7.33
C ASP A 64 -2.93 5.88 8.78
N GLY A 65 -3.42 4.85 9.48
CA GLY A 65 -3.73 4.92 10.91
C GLY A 65 -2.48 5.18 11.77
N LEU A 66 -1.36 4.52 11.46
CA LEU A 66 -0.07 4.75 12.13
C LEU A 66 0.46 6.16 11.88
N ILE A 67 0.43 6.62 10.62
CA ILE A 67 0.83 7.97 10.23
C ILE A 67 -0.03 9.01 10.96
N SER A 68 -1.34 8.79 11.02
CA SER A 68 -2.26 9.70 11.72
C SER A 68 -1.98 9.75 13.23
N ARG A 69 -1.70 8.61 13.86
CA ARG A 69 -1.28 8.57 15.27
C ARG A 69 0.04 9.30 15.49
N TRP A 70 1.01 9.08 14.61
CA TRP A 70 2.31 9.73 14.69
C TRP A 70 2.20 11.25 14.52
N LYS A 71 1.41 11.73 13.54
CA LYS A 71 1.15 13.16 13.36
C LYS A 71 0.53 13.80 14.59
N ARG A 72 -0.45 13.16 15.23
CA ARG A 72 -1.04 13.65 16.49
C ARG A 72 -0.03 13.75 17.62
N LEU A 73 0.87 12.76 17.73
CA LEU A 73 1.96 12.82 18.70
C LEU A 73 2.96 13.93 18.37
N GLN A 74 3.24 14.14 17.09
CA GLN A 74 4.14 15.21 16.64
C GLN A 74 3.54 16.61 16.83
N GLU A 75 2.24 16.78 16.62
CA GLU A 75 1.52 18.05 16.90
C GLU A 75 1.41 18.33 18.40
N GLY A 76 1.51 17.30 19.25
CA GLY A 76 1.60 17.43 20.72
C GLY A 76 3.03 17.58 21.26
N ILE A 77 4.05 17.48 20.41
CA ILE A 77 5.44 17.80 20.74
C ILE A 77 5.70 19.17 20.14
N PRO A 78 5.97 20.20 20.95
CA PRO A 78 6.35 21.49 20.40
C PRO A 78 7.59 21.31 19.53
N GLY A 79 7.43 21.54 18.23
CA GLY A 79 8.51 21.40 17.27
C GLY A 79 9.63 22.40 17.57
N LYS A 80 10.86 22.03 17.17
CA LYS A 80 12.11 22.78 16.89
C LYS A 80 12.21 24.32 17.01
N GLY A 81 11.13 25.09 17.12
CA GLY A 81 11.13 26.47 17.62
C GLY A 81 11.35 26.56 19.14
N GLU A 82 10.87 25.58 19.92
CA GLU A 82 11.06 25.57 21.38
C GLU A 82 12.51 25.34 21.82
N GLU A 83 13.35 24.68 21.02
CA GLU A 83 14.77 24.51 21.38
C GLU A 83 15.49 25.86 21.46
N ARG A 84 15.14 26.81 20.59
CA ARG A 84 15.72 28.17 20.63
C ARG A 84 15.21 28.98 21.81
N GLU A 85 13.92 28.91 22.11
CA GLU A 85 13.35 29.58 23.29
C GLU A 85 13.86 28.97 24.59
N LYS A 86 14.02 27.65 24.67
CA LYS A 86 14.59 26.97 25.85
C LYS A 86 16.06 27.33 26.06
N ASP A 87 16.84 27.42 24.98
CA ASP A 87 18.23 27.88 25.07
C ASP A 87 18.32 29.35 25.52
N HIS A 88 17.47 30.23 24.98
CA HIS A 88 17.40 31.63 25.41
C HIS A 88 16.96 31.79 26.87
N ASN A 89 15.93 31.07 27.29
CA ASN A 89 15.45 31.10 28.68
C ASN A 89 16.51 30.57 29.64
N ARG A 90 17.27 29.53 29.25
CA ARG A 90 18.38 29.00 30.03
C ARG A 90 19.49 30.04 30.22
N ASP A 91 19.90 30.72 29.16
CA ASP A 91 20.96 31.74 29.22
C ASP A 91 20.54 32.93 30.09
N GLU A 92 19.26 33.35 30.01
CA GLU A 92 18.72 34.44 30.82
C GLU A 92 18.60 34.07 32.31
N VAL A 93 18.13 32.86 32.62
CA VAL A 93 18.08 32.33 34.00
C VAL A 93 19.49 32.31 34.60
N LEU A 94 20.50 31.84 33.86
CA LEU A 94 21.88 31.81 34.32
C LEU A 94 22.48 33.22 34.49
N ALA A 95 22.16 34.15 33.59
CA ALA A 95 22.62 35.54 33.68
C ALA A 95 22.06 36.24 34.91
N LEU A 96 20.80 35.99 35.28
CA LEU A 96 20.19 36.53 36.49
C LEU A 96 20.72 35.87 37.76
N ALA A 97 20.91 34.54 37.76
CA ALA A 97 21.52 33.86 38.90
C ALA A 97 22.96 34.35 39.17
N ARG A 98 23.75 34.60 38.12
CA ARG A 98 25.09 35.22 38.24
C ARG A 98 25.06 36.64 38.80
N LYS A 99 23.95 37.36 38.65
CA LYS A 99 23.72 38.69 39.25
C LYS A 99 23.24 38.60 40.71
N GLY A 100 23.08 37.39 41.25
CA GLY A 100 22.70 37.13 42.65
C GLY A 100 21.20 37.08 42.90
N PHE A 101 20.37 37.00 41.85
CA PHE A 101 18.93 36.82 42.02
C PHE A 101 18.60 35.38 42.43
N ASP A 102 17.65 35.23 43.34
CA ASP A 102 17.14 33.93 43.75
C ASP A 102 16.09 33.37 42.77
N ALA A 103 15.75 32.08 42.91
CA ALA A 103 14.81 31.41 42.01
C ALA A 103 13.39 32.01 42.03
N GLU A 104 12.97 32.63 43.14
CA GLU A 104 11.67 33.30 43.24
C GLU A 104 11.66 34.64 42.49
N GLN A 105 12.76 35.37 42.54
CA GLN A 105 12.93 36.63 41.81
C GLN A 105 13.03 36.37 40.31
N ILE A 106 13.82 35.37 39.90
CA ILE A 106 13.99 35.01 38.49
C ILE A 106 12.66 34.55 37.87
N SER A 107 11.91 33.70 38.58
CA SER A 107 10.59 33.24 38.12
C SER A 107 9.61 34.38 37.90
N ARG A 108 9.61 35.39 38.78
CA ARG A 108 8.77 36.60 38.60
C ARG A 108 9.24 37.50 37.46
N ILE A 109 10.55 37.57 37.21
CA ILE A 109 11.12 38.44 36.16
C ILE A 109 10.89 37.86 34.77
N LEU A 110 11.04 36.54 34.61
CA LEU A 110 10.95 35.85 33.33
C LEU A 110 9.57 35.23 33.08
N ASP A 111 8.62 35.39 34.01
CA ASP A 111 7.29 34.75 33.99
C ASP A 111 7.36 33.22 33.79
N LEU A 112 8.36 32.60 34.43
CA LEU A 112 8.59 31.16 34.38
C LEU A 112 8.15 30.48 35.68
N PRO A 113 7.67 29.24 35.64
CA PRO A 113 7.41 28.46 36.83
C PRO A 113 8.67 28.31 37.70
N ARG A 114 8.54 28.53 39.01
CA ARG A 114 9.67 28.39 39.96
C ARG A 114 10.40 27.04 39.82
N GLY A 115 9.66 25.95 39.64
CA GLY A 115 10.24 24.61 39.48
C GLY A 115 11.08 24.46 38.20
N GLU A 116 10.75 25.18 37.13
CA GLU A 116 11.53 25.19 35.89
C GLU A 116 12.85 25.95 36.07
N VAL A 117 12.81 27.09 36.77
CA VAL A 117 14.01 27.85 37.14
C VAL A 117 14.94 27.02 38.03
N GLU A 118 14.39 26.37 39.05
CA GLU A 118 15.17 25.49 39.95
C GLU A 118 15.80 24.32 39.17
N LEU A 119 15.05 23.71 38.25
CA LEU A 119 15.57 22.64 37.40
C LEU A 119 16.75 23.11 36.54
N ILE A 120 16.63 24.28 35.90
CA ILE A 120 17.70 24.87 35.08
C ILE A 120 18.97 25.14 35.90
N LEU A 121 18.81 25.72 37.10
CA LEU A 121 19.95 26.01 37.99
C LEU A 121 20.63 24.73 38.49
N ASN A 122 19.87 23.67 38.74
CA ASN A 122 20.39 22.39 39.22
C ASN A 122 21.11 21.57 38.12
N LEU A 123 20.75 21.75 36.85
CA LEU A 123 21.36 21.02 35.73
C LEU A 123 22.70 21.60 35.25
N VAL A 124 23.08 22.79 35.74
CA VAL A 124 24.32 23.50 35.35
C VAL A 124 25.39 23.43 36.45
N HIS A 125 25.04 22.94 37.63
CA HIS A 125 25.98 22.58 38.70
C HIS A 125 26.59 21.20 38.50
#